data_AF-A0AA38C1Q0-F1
#
_entry.id   AF-A0AA38C1Q0-F1
#
_cell.length_a   1.000
_cell.length_b   1.000
_cell.length_c   1.000
_cell.angle_alpha   90.00
_cell.angle_beta   90.00
_cell.angle_gamma   90.00
#
_symmetry.space_group_name_H-M   'P 1'
#
loop_
_entity.id
_entity.type
_entity.pdbx_description
1 polymer ?
#
loop_
_entity_poly.entity_id
_entity_poly.type
_entity_poly.pdbx_seq_one_letter_code
_entity_poly.pdbx_strand_id
1 'polypeptide(L)'
;SFITQDPYDRDLLVKNLKPFDIPILNYTGNRQMQNKPLVVSDMMHNLGITSRLDEVFKAPSAVKEVLISQAALDHSFIGSEETNRRADDANKLGVMDLWTPENHYRWSISRYGGHVSASVNPVQGSRLFAS
;
A
#
# COMPACT_ATOMS: atom_id res chain seq x y z
N SER A 1 13.85 6.81 4.57
CA SER A 1 13.14 8.08 4.76
C SER A 1 13.04 8.39 6.23
N PHE A 2 12.94 9.67 6.59
CA PHE A 2 12.65 10.12 7.95
C PHE A 2 11.29 10.82 8.00
N ILE A 3 10.64 10.78 9.16
CA ILE A 3 9.36 11.46 9.42
C ILE A 3 9.59 12.46 10.55
N THR A 4 9.32 13.73 10.29
CA THR A 4 9.30 14.81 11.27
C THR A 4 7.85 15.20 11.58
N GLN A 5 7.63 15.82 12.73
CA GLN A 5 6.32 16.38 13.10
C GLN A 5 6.33 17.91 13.12
N ASP A 6 7.53 18.51 13.07
CA ASP A 6 7.75 19.94 13.02
C ASP A 6 8.38 20.37 11.66
N PRO A 7 7.87 21.44 11.02
CA PRO A 7 8.43 21.93 9.76
C PRO A 7 9.89 22.43 9.84
N TYR A 8 10.31 22.98 10.98
CA TYR A 8 11.69 23.43 11.17
C TYR A 8 12.65 22.23 11.21
N ASP A 9 12.28 21.17 11.92
CA ASP A 9 13.05 19.91 11.93
C ASP A 9 13.15 19.30 10.53
N ARG A 10 12.04 19.33 9.76
CA ARG A 10 12.04 18.92 8.35
C ARG A 10 13.10 19.70 7.58
N ASP A 11 13.06 21.03 7.64
CA ASP A 11 13.92 21.90 6.85
C ASP A 11 15.39 21.74 7.23
N LEU A 12 15.66 21.53 8.53
CA LEU A 12 16.99 21.20 9.02
C LEU A 12 17.48 19.87 8.45
N LEU A 13 16.67 18.81 8.49
CA LEU A 13 17.05 17.50 7.95
C LEU A 13 17.21 17.53 6.44
N VAL A 14 16.32 18.20 5.71
CA VAL A 14 16.41 18.36 4.25
C VAL A 14 17.73 19.03 3.88
N LYS A 15 18.09 20.12 4.56
CA LYS A 15 19.35 20.83 4.30
C LYS A 15 20.57 19.95 4.53
N ASN A 16 20.62 19.22 5.64
CA ASN A 16 21.80 18.45 6.03
C ASN A 16 21.90 17.09 5.32
N LEU A 17 20.78 16.48 4.96
CA LEU A 17 20.74 15.14 4.35
C LEU A 17 20.60 15.16 2.82
N LYS A 18 20.50 16.35 2.20
CA LYS A 18 20.46 16.51 0.74
C LYS A 18 21.54 15.73 -0.02
N PRO A 19 22.82 15.69 0.43
CA PRO A 19 23.87 14.95 -0.29
C PRO A 19 23.64 13.43 -0.37
N PHE A 20 22.79 12.89 0.50
CA PHE A 20 22.49 11.45 0.59
C PHE A 20 21.17 11.06 -0.09
N ASP A 21 20.45 12.03 -0.67
CA ASP A 21 19.16 11.83 -1.33
C ASP A 21 18.13 11.10 -0.46
N ILE A 22 18.10 11.42 0.84
CA ILE A 22 17.20 10.78 1.80
C ILE A 22 15.85 11.53 1.82
N PRO A 23 14.72 10.87 1.54
CA PRO A 23 13.41 11.52 1.63
C PRO A 23 13.06 11.88 3.08
N ILE A 24 12.67 13.14 3.30
CA ILE A 24 12.19 13.65 4.60
C ILE A 24 10.71 14.01 4.46
N LEU A 25 9.86 13.39 5.28
CA LEU A 25 8.42 13.62 5.32
C LEU A 25 8.08 14.44 6.55
N ASN A 26 7.11 15.36 6.44
CA ASN A 26 6.59 16.10 7.59
C ASN A 26 5.13 15.73 7.83
N TYR A 27 4.87 15.07 8.95
CA TYR A 27 3.57 14.51 9.31
C TYR A 27 2.98 15.21 10.53
N THR A 28 1.91 15.98 10.34
CA THR A 28 1.27 16.79 11.39
C THR A 28 -0.05 16.21 11.90
N GLY A 29 -0.35 14.93 11.64
CA GLY A 29 -1.51 14.23 12.21
C GLY A 29 -2.88 14.52 11.57
N ASN A 30 -2.97 15.44 10.61
CA ASN A 30 -4.26 15.91 10.05
C ASN A 30 -4.70 15.16 8.79
N ARG A 31 -4.74 13.81 8.81
CA ARG A 31 -5.37 13.08 7.71
C ARG A 31 -6.86 12.92 7.99
N GLN A 32 -7.68 13.67 7.25
CA GLN A 32 -9.07 13.26 7.02
C GLN A 32 -9.02 12.02 6.11
N MET A 33 -9.38 10.84 6.62
CA MET A 33 -9.60 9.66 5.78
C MET A 33 -10.74 9.99 4.83
N GLN A 34 -10.42 10.27 3.56
CA GLN A 34 -11.40 10.75 2.59
C GLN A 34 -12.42 9.67 2.19
N ASN A 35 -12.10 8.38 2.37
CA ASN A 35 -13.01 7.27 2.11
C ASN A 35 -12.76 6.12 3.09
N LYS A 36 -13.84 5.41 3.47
CA LYS A 36 -13.73 4.19 4.28
C LYS A 36 -13.13 3.06 3.42
N PRO A 37 -12.04 2.41 3.86
CA PRO A 37 -11.48 1.26 3.17
C PRO A 37 -12.49 0.15 2.91
N LEU A 38 -12.34 -0.56 1.78
CA LEU A 38 -13.07 -1.79 1.52
C LEU A 38 -12.71 -2.83 2.58
N VAL A 39 -13.73 -3.42 3.21
CA VAL A 39 -13.54 -4.49 4.20
C VAL A 39 -13.48 -5.83 3.46
N VAL A 40 -12.58 -6.72 3.89
CA VAL A 40 -12.49 -8.08 3.34
C VAL A 40 -13.82 -8.81 3.57
N SER A 41 -14.45 -9.27 2.49
CA SER A 41 -15.73 -9.99 2.54
C SER A 41 -15.51 -11.51 2.51
N ASP A 42 -16.56 -12.28 2.83
CA ASP A 42 -16.51 -13.75 2.74
C ASP A 42 -16.18 -14.24 1.32
N MET A 43 -16.64 -13.53 0.28
CA MET A 43 -16.31 -13.85 -1.11
C MET A 43 -14.81 -13.65 -1.38
N MET A 44 -14.22 -12.58 -0.83
CA MET A 44 -12.78 -12.34 -0.93
C MET A 44 -11.99 -13.43 -0.19
N HIS A 45 -12.45 -13.84 1.00
CA HIS A 45 -11.86 -14.96 1.73
C HIS A 45 -11.90 -16.27 0.94
N ASN A 46 -13.03 -16.58 0.28
CA ASN A 46 -13.15 -17.76 -0.58
C ASN A 46 -12.22 -17.72 -1.80
N LEU A 47 -11.79 -16.54 -2.24
CA LEU A 47 -10.76 -16.37 -3.28
C LEU A 47 -9.33 -16.43 -2.73
N GLY A 48 -9.14 -16.61 -1.41
CA GLY A 48 -7.84 -16.65 -0.76
C GLY A 48 -7.31 -15.28 -0.33
N ILE A 49 -8.12 -14.21 -0.39
CA ILE A 49 -7.77 -12.90 0.16
C ILE A 49 -8.00 -12.91 1.66
N THR A 50 -6.97 -12.63 2.45
CA THR A 50 -7.01 -12.82 3.90
C THR A 50 -7.15 -11.53 4.68
N SER A 51 -6.55 -10.45 4.19
CA SER A 51 -6.41 -9.19 4.94
C SER A 51 -5.96 -8.07 4.01
N ARG A 52 -5.94 -6.83 4.53
CA ARG A 52 -5.23 -5.72 3.90
C ARG A 52 -3.85 -5.51 4.50
N LEU A 53 -2.96 -4.85 3.77
CA LEU A 53 -1.60 -4.56 4.24
C LEU A 53 -1.61 -3.72 5.52
N ASP A 54 -2.51 -2.76 5.69
CA ASP A 54 -2.60 -1.94 6.91
C ASP A 54 -2.94 -2.74 8.19
N GLU A 55 -3.51 -3.93 8.05
CA GLU A 55 -3.98 -4.75 9.16
C GLU A 55 -2.90 -5.67 9.74
N VAL A 56 -1.91 -6.05 8.93
CA VAL A 56 -0.97 -7.14 9.29
C VAL A 56 0.34 -6.68 9.91
N PHE A 57 0.74 -5.40 9.77
CA PHE A 57 1.98 -4.90 10.37
C PHE A 57 1.73 -4.00 11.59
N LYS A 58 2.72 -4.03 12.49
CA LYS A 58 2.79 -3.19 13.68
C LYS A 58 3.86 -2.12 13.47
N ALA A 59 3.51 -0.88 13.78
CA ALA A 59 4.42 0.25 13.74
C ALA A 59 3.91 1.35 14.68
N PRO A 60 4.76 2.31 15.10
CA PRO A 60 4.31 3.53 15.75
C PRO A 60 3.25 4.25 14.91
N SER A 61 2.28 4.92 15.54
CA SER A 61 1.12 5.53 14.86
C SER A 61 1.52 6.43 13.70
N ALA A 62 2.46 7.35 13.92
CA ALA A 62 2.95 8.26 12.89
C ALA A 62 3.54 7.51 11.68
N VAL A 63 4.30 6.43 11.91
CA VAL A 63 4.86 5.60 10.83
C VAL A 63 3.73 4.86 10.10
N LYS A 64 2.79 4.27 10.85
CA LYS A 64 1.67 3.53 10.27
C LYS A 64 0.80 4.43 9.40
N GLU A 65 0.43 5.60 9.88
CA GLU A 65 -0.39 6.59 9.16
C GLU A 65 0.32 7.13 7.91
N VAL A 66 1.63 7.40 8.02
CA VAL A 66 2.43 7.79 6.85
C VAL A 66 2.48 6.68 5.82
N LEU A 67 2.75 5.43 6.21
CA LEU A 67 2.77 4.29 5.28
C LEU A 67 1.41 4.09 4.59
N ILE A 68 0.31 4.12 5.36
CA ILE A 68 -1.05 4.04 4.81
C ILE A 68 -1.30 5.20 3.83
N SER A 69 -0.88 6.42 4.15
CA SER A 69 -1.14 7.58 3.28
C SER A 69 -0.30 7.64 2.01
N GLN A 70 0.99 7.29 2.10
CA GLN A 70 1.90 7.38 0.97
C GLN A 70 1.81 6.16 0.05
N ALA A 71 1.45 4.98 0.58
CA ALA A 71 1.42 3.73 -0.17
C ALA A 71 0.02 3.12 -0.30
N ALA A 72 -1.04 3.78 0.20
CA ALA A 72 -2.43 3.30 0.14
C ALA A 72 -2.59 1.86 0.67
N LEU A 73 -1.93 1.54 1.79
CA LEU A 73 -1.93 0.19 2.36
C LEU A 73 -3.33 -0.27 2.81
N ASP A 74 -4.21 0.67 3.09
CA ASP A 74 -5.63 0.46 3.39
C ASP A 74 -6.48 0.13 2.15
N HIS A 75 -5.89 0.14 0.96
CA HIS A 75 -6.54 -0.28 -0.30
C HIS A 75 -5.77 -1.43 -0.98
N SER A 76 -4.76 -1.98 -0.29
CA SER A 76 -3.87 -3.02 -0.81
C SER A 76 -4.14 -4.33 -0.09
N PHE A 77 -4.59 -5.35 -0.83
CA PHE A 77 -5.04 -6.63 -0.29
C PHE A 77 -3.94 -7.69 -0.33
N ILE A 78 -4.02 -8.67 0.56
CA ILE A 78 -3.11 -9.81 0.63
C ILE A 78 -3.87 -11.06 0.20
N GLY A 79 -3.44 -11.69 -0.88
CA GLY A 79 -3.97 -12.92 -1.45
C GLY A 79 -2.99 -14.08 -1.38
N SER A 80 -3.51 -15.29 -1.60
CA SER A 80 -2.73 -16.53 -1.65
C SER A 80 -2.28 -16.86 -3.08
N GLU A 81 -1.59 -17.99 -3.25
CA GLU A 81 -1.29 -18.55 -4.58
C GLU A 81 -2.57 -18.86 -5.37
N GLU A 82 -3.67 -19.22 -4.70
CA GLU A 82 -4.96 -19.42 -5.36
C GLU A 82 -5.52 -18.09 -5.89
N THR A 83 -5.39 -17.00 -5.11
CA THR A 83 -5.77 -15.67 -5.57
C THR A 83 -4.93 -15.22 -6.76
N ASN A 84 -3.65 -15.58 -6.81
CA ASN A 84 -2.75 -15.28 -7.94
C ASN A 84 -3.27 -15.88 -9.26
N ARG A 85 -3.72 -17.15 -9.23
CA ARG A 85 -4.31 -17.82 -10.40
C ARG A 85 -5.66 -17.24 -10.82
N ARG A 86 -6.35 -16.56 -9.91
CA ARG A 86 -7.71 -16.00 -10.09
C ARG A 86 -7.76 -14.50 -9.85
N ALA A 87 -6.68 -13.78 -10.18
CA ALA A 87 -6.54 -12.36 -9.89
C ALA A 87 -7.67 -11.51 -10.53
N ASP A 88 -8.15 -11.90 -11.72
CA ASP A 88 -9.27 -11.23 -12.37
C ASP A 88 -10.59 -11.34 -11.58
N ASP A 89 -10.79 -12.45 -10.83
CA ASP A 89 -11.95 -12.59 -9.96
C ASP A 89 -11.85 -11.65 -8.75
N ALA A 90 -10.65 -11.41 -8.23
CA ALA A 90 -10.43 -10.41 -7.18
C ALA A 90 -10.79 -9.00 -7.67
N ASN A 91 -10.43 -8.65 -8.90
CA ASN A 91 -10.79 -7.35 -9.48
C ASN A 91 -12.30 -7.15 -9.63
N LYS A 92 -13.04 -8.21 -10.02
CA LYS A 92 -14.52 -8.18 -10.08
C LYS A 92 -15.15 -7.90 -8.71
N LEU A 93 -14.48 -8.23 -7.60
CA LEU A 93 -14.91 -7.89 -6.24
C LEU A 93 -14.52 -6.47 -5.79
N GLY A 94 -13.96 -5.65 -6.69
CA GLY A 94 -13.56 -4.28 -6.42
C GLY A 94 -12.13 -4.13 -5.89
N VAL A 95 -11.33 -5.20 -5.89
CA VAL A 95 -9.91 -5.11 -5.51
C VAL A 95 -9.11 -4.44 -6.64
N MET A 96 -8.39 -3.37 -6.29
CA MET A 96 -7.61 -2.58 -7.25
C MET A 96 -6.09 -2.69 -7.03
N ASP A 97 -5.65 -3.15 -5.86
CA ASP A 97 -4.25 -3.42 -5.54
C ASP A 97 -4.18 -4.73 -4.73
N LEU A 98 -3.48 -5.73 -5.25
CA LEU A 98 -3.42 -7.09 -4.70
C LEU A 98 -1.98 -7.61 -4.66
N TRP A 99 -1.53 -8.00 -3.49
CA TRP A 99 -0.26 -8.65 -3.22
C TRP A 99 -0.48 -10.14 -3.04
N THR A 100 0.22 -10.94 -3.84
CA THR A 100 0.33 -12.39 -3.68
C THR A 100 1.80 -12.74 -3.43
N PRO A 101 2.13 -13.98 -3.03
CA PRO A 101 3.52 -14.37 -2.84
C PRO A 101 4.40 -14.17 -4.08
N GLU A 102 3.83 -14.29 -5.29
CA GLU A 102 4.56 -14.24 -6.55
C GLU A 102 4.42 -12.89 -7.27
N ASN A 103 3.27 -12.24 -7.19
CA ASN A 103 2.95 -11.07 -8.01
C ASN A 103 2.21 -9.98 -7.23
N HIS A 104 2.48 -8.74 -7.63
CA HIS A 104 1.74 -7.55 -7.26
C HIS A 104 0.91 -7.09 -8.46
N TYR A 105 -0.40 -7.15 -8.31
CA TYR A 105 -1.38 -6.72 -9.30
C TYR A 105 -1.89 -5.32 -8.95
N ARG A 106 -1.93 -4.44 -9.95
CA ARG A 106 -2.58 -3.14 -9.83
C ARG A 106 -3.46 -2.89 -11.04
N TRP A 107 -4.74 -2.66 -10.77
CA TRP A 107 -5.70 -2.27 -11.80
C TRP A 107 -5.84 -0.76 -11.85
N SER A 108 -6.10 -0.23 -13.04
CA SER A 108 -6.40 1.18 -13.24
C SER A 108 -7.57 1.33 -14.20
N ILE A 109 -8.47 2.24 -13.88
CA ILE A 109 -9.65 2.55 -14.69
C ILE A 109 -9.37 3.86 -15.45
N SER A 110 -9.43 3.80 -16.78
CA SER A 110 -9.24 4.97 -17.63
C SER A 110 -10.31 6.02 -17.37
N ARG A 111 -9.87 7.26 -17.15
CA ARG A 111 -10.76 8.42 -16.97
C ARG A 111 -11.56 8.77 -18.24
N TYR A 112 -11.10 8.33 -19.41
CA TYR A 112 -11.63 8.76 -20.71
C TYR A 112 -12.55 7.73 -21.37
N GLY A 113 -12.71 6.54 -20.80
CA GLY A 113 -13.53 5.48 -21.42
C GLY A 113 -13.86 4.29 -20.54
N GLY A 114 -13.55 4.32 -19.24
CA GLY A 114 -13.91 3.22 -18.31
C GLY A 114 -13.16 1.90 -18.55
N HIS A 115 -12.26 1.83 -19.53
CA HIS A 115 -11.42 0.65 -19.75
C HIS A 115 -10.54 0.38 -18.53
N VAL A 116 -10.53 -0.88 -18.10
CA VAL A 116 -9.68 -1.37 -17.01
C VAL A 116 -8.42 -1.96 -17.63
N SER A 117 -7.26 -1.57 -17.11
CA SER A 117 -5.98 -2.19 -17.43
C SER A 117 -5.31 -2.70 -16.16
N ALA A 118 -4.52 -3.76 -16.27
CA ALA A 118 -3.79 -4.36 -15.17
C ALA A 118 -2.28 -4.24 -15.42
N SER A 119 -1.53 -3.85 -14.40
CA SER A 119 -0.09 -4.07 -14.33
C SER A 119 0.21 -5.19 -13.35
N VAL A 120 1.11 -6.09 -13.74
CA VAL A 120 1.55 -7.23 -12.93
C VAL A 120 3.06 -7.16 -12.81
N ASN A 121 3.54 -7.04 -11.57
CA ASN A 121 4.96 -7.04 -11.28
C ASN A 121 5.30 -8.23 -10.37
N PRO A 122 6.35 -9.00 -10.66
CA PRO A 122 6.78 -10.08 -9.78
C PRO A 122 7.25 -9.52 -8.44
N VAL A 123 6.82 -10.14 -7.35
CA VAL A 123 7.25 -9.83 -5.98
C VAL A 123 8.60 -10.50 -5.75
N GLN A 124 9.60 -9.70 -5.39
CA GLN A 124 10.91 -10.22 -5.00
C GLN A 124 11.00 -10.30 -3.48
N GLY A 125 11.71 -11.32 -2.99
CA GLY A 125 11.99 -11.47 -1.56
C GLY A 125 12.71 -10.23 -1.02
N SER A 126 12.14 -9.62 0.02
CA SER A 126 12.75 -8.44 0.66
C SER A 126 13.98 -8.85 1.46
N ARG A 127 15.11 -8.19 1.19
CA ARG A 127 16.33 -8.32 2.01
C ARG A 127 16.20 -7.66 3.38
N LEU A 128 15.17 -6.82 3.59
CA LEU A 128 14.94 -6.13 4.85
C LEU A 128 14.31 -7.04 5.92
N PHE A 129 13.65 -8.12 5.48
CA PHE A 129 12.97 -9.08 6.35
C PHE A 129 13.56 -10.49 6.24
N ALA A 130 14.64 -10.65 5.47
CA ALA A 130 15.39 -11.89 5.40
C ALA A 130 16.28 -11.99 6.65
N SER A 131 15.86 -12.82 7.61
CA SER A 131 16.68 -13.28 8.73
C SER A 131 17.58 -14.44 8.31
#